data_AF-A0A8H4AI61-F1
#
_entry.id   AF-A0A8H4AI61-F1
#
_cell.length_a   1.000
_cell.length_b   1.000
_cell.length_c   1.000
_cell.angle_alpha   90.00
_cell.angle_beta   90.00
_cell.angle_gamma   90.00
#
_symmetry.space_group_name_H-M   'P 1'
#
loop_
_entity.id
_entity.type
_entity.pdbx_description
1 polymer ?
#
loop_
_entity_poly.entity_id
_entity_poly.type
_entity_poly.pdbx_seq_one_letter_code
_entity_poly.pdbx_strand_id
1 'polypeptide(L)' 'MLSFYQHEPSKKSDVPGFNVSALNPFKYSKEFMIKLYKPVGLPLEFEWHEYITSKELLQPMTLIIPTEQEQKVSN' A
#
# COMPACT_ATOMS: atom_id res chain seq x y z
N MET A 1 13.85 -6.50 24.86
CA MET A 1 12.72 -7.39 25.24
C MET A 1 11.74 -7.34 24.08
N LEU A 2 11.66 -8.39 23.26
CA LEU A 2 10.73 -8.49 22.12
C LEU A 2 9.46 -9.17 22.63
N SER A 3 8.36 -8.43 22.78
CA SER A 3 7.06 -9.01 23.10
C SER A 3 6.46 -9.60 21.82
N PHE A 4 6.38 -10.93 21.78
CA PHE A 4 5.64 -11.67 20.77
C PHE A 4 4.15 -11.24 20.80
N TYR A 5 3.62 -10.81 19.66
CA TYR A 5 2.19 -10.53 19.53
C TYR A 5 1.43 -11.86 19.46
N GLN A 6 0.63 -12.15 20.48
CA GLN A 6 -0.34 -13.25 20.47
C GLN A 6 -1.45 -12.93 19.47
N HIS A 7 -1.65 -13.83 18.49
CA HIS A 7 -2.76 -13.79 17.54
C HIS A 7 -4.00 -14.44 18.18
N GLU A 8 -4.87 -13.62 18.77
CA GLU A 8 -6.19 -14.08 19.21
C GLU A 8 -7.15 -14.16 18.01
N PRO A 9 -7.90 -15.25 17.82
CA PRO A 9 -8.85 -15.38 16.72
C PRO A 9 -10.07 -14.47 16.97
N SER A 10 -10.16 -13.40 16.18
CA SER A 10 -11.30 -12.48 16.18
C SER A 10 -12.60 -13.23 15.87
N LYS A 11 -13.50 -13.28 16.86
CA LYS A 11 -14.85 -13.85 16.72
C LYS A 11 -15.62 -13.07 15.64
N LYS A 12 -16.16 -13.78 14.65
CA LYS A 12 -17.02 -13.22 13.60
C LYS A 12 -18.34 -12.79 14.26
N SER A 13 -18.61 -11.49 14.30
CA SER A 13 -19.91 -10.96 14.71
C SER A 13 -20.79 -10.77 13.48
N ASP A 14 -21.84 -11.58 13.38
CA ASP A 14 -22.88 -11.51 12.35
C ASP A 14 -23.83 -10.32 12.60
N VAL A 15 -23.40 -9.11 12.23
CA VAL A 15 -24.27 -7.93 12.16
C VAL A 15 -24.06 -7.25 10.80
N PRO A 16 -25.11 -7.11 9.96
CA PRO A 16 -24.95 -6.54 8.63
C PRO A 16 -24.73 -5.02 8.75
N GLY A 17 -23.51 -4.57 8.43
CA GLY A 17 -23.24 -3.18 8.05
C GLY A 17 -22.62 -2.26 9.10
N PHE A 18 -22.45 -2.65 10.36
CA PHE A 18 -21.75 -1.82 11.35
C PHE A 18 -20.26 -2.15 11.36
N ASN A 19 -19.57 -1.72 10.31
CA ASN A 19 -18.13 -1.92 10.18
C ASN A 19 -17.42 -1.07 11.25
N VAL A 20 -16.66 -1.73 12.12
CA VAL A 20 -15.78 -1.16 13.16
C VAL A 20 -14.68 -0.25 12.57
N SER A 21 -14.73 0.04 11.26
CA SER A 21 -13.90 0.96 10.50
C SER A 21 -13.93 2.42 10.98
N ALA A 22 -14.83 2.80 11.87
CA ALA A 22 -14.88 4.14 12.45
C ALA A 22 -13.74 4.45 13.46
N LEU A 23 -12.83 3.51 13.74
CA LEU A 23 -11.78 3.69 14.76
C LEU A 23 -10.50 4.41 14.26
N ASN A 24 -10.33 4.65 12.96
CA ASN A 24 -9.20 5.44 12.45
C ASN A 24 -9.65 6.47 11.40
N PRO A 25 -9.67 7.78 11.73
CA PRO A 25 -10.05 8.83 10.78
C PRO A 25 -9.04 9.00 9.62
N PHE A 26 -7.85 8.40 9.71
CA PHE A 26 -6.81 8.43 8.68
C PHE A 26 -6.74 7.15 7.85
N LYS A 27 -7.80 6.33 7.86
CA LYS A 27 -7.88 5.15 7.00
C LYS A 27 -8.37 5.55 5.61
N TYR A 28 -7.55 5.24 4.60
CA TYR A 28 -7.86 5.54 3.20
C TYR A 28 -8.06 4.26 2.39
N SER A 29 -9.01 4.26 1.46
CA SER A 29 -9.13 3.16 0.50
C SER A 29 -7.98 3.18 -0.50
N LYS A 30 -7.71 2.04 -1.12
CA LYS A 30 -6.68 1.91 -2.16
C LYS A 30 -6.92 2.91 -3.29
N GLU A 31 -8.15 3.01 -3.78
CA GLU A 31 -8.54 3.87 -4.89
C GLU A 31 -8.40 5.35 -4.53
N PHE A 32 -8.69 5.72 -3.28
CA PHE A 32 -8.48 7.08 -2.79
C PHE A 32 -6.99 7.43 -2.74
N MET A 33 -6.14 6.55 -2.22
CA MET A 33 -4.69 6.77 -2.18
C MET A 33 -4.09 6.96 -3.56
N ILE A 34 -4.52 6.17 -4.55
CA ILE A 34 -4.03 6.30 -5.93
C ILE A 34 -4.44 7.64 -6.55
N LYS A 35 -5.63 8.17 -6.25
CA LYS A 35 -6.06 9.50 -6.73
C LYS A 35 -5.23 10.66 -6.16
N LEU A 36 -4.57 10.46 -5.02
CA LEU A 36 -3.71 11.48 -4.41
C LEU A 36 -2.30 11.52 -5.02
N TYR A 37 -1.92 10.54 -5.84
CA TYR A 37 -0.60 10.46 -6.44
C TYR A 37 -0.31 11.68 -7.33
N LYS A 38 0.85 12.30 -7.11
CA LYS A 38 1.40 13.37 -7.95
C LYS A 38 2.89 13.07 -8.19
N PRO A 39 3.36 13.05 -9.44
CA PRO A 39 4.78 12.86 -9.72
C PRO A 39 5.55 14.10 -9.29
N VAL A 40 6.19 14.04 -8.13
CA VAL A 40 7.07 15.07 -7.59
C VAL A 40 8.47 14.50 -7.41
N GLY A 41 9.50 15.34 -7.54
CA GLY A 41 10.88 14.95 -7.31
C GLY A 41 11.12 14.42 -5.90
N LEU A 42 12.37 13.99 -5.65
CA LEU A 42 12.77 13.53 -4.32
C LEU A 42 12.69 14.67 -3.29
N PRO A 43 12.34 14.38 -2.03
CA PRO A 43 12.43 15.35 -0.93
C PRO A 43 13.84 15.96 -0.81
N LEU A 44 13.93 17.18 -0.29
CA LEU A 44 15.22 17.89 -0.17
C LEU A 44 16.21 17.12 0.70
N GLU A 45 15.71 16.46 1.75
CA GLU A 45 16.51 15.68 2.70
C GLU A 45 16.72 14.22 2.25
N PHE A 46 16.33 13.87 1.03
CA PHE A 46 16.43 12.50 0.54
C PHE A 46 17.86 12.15 0.15
N GLU A 47 18.44 11.16 0.84
CA GLU A 47 19.76 10.63 0.52
C GLU A 47 19.72 9.71 -0.70
N TRP A 48 20.65 9.90 -1.63
CA TRP A 48 20.76 9.09 -2.83
C TRP A 48 21.53 7.81 -2.56
N HIS A 49 20.91 6.67 -2.86
CA HIS A 49 21.54 5.35 -2.78
C HIS A 49 21.49 4.70 -4.16
N GLU A 50 22.66 4.40 -4.74
CA GLU A 50 22.81 3.95 -6.13
C GLU A 50 21.89 2.79 -6.53
N TYR A 51 21.71 1.80 -5.66
CA TYR A 51 20.96 0.57 -5.96
C TYR A 51 19.49 0.60 -5.51
N ILE A 52 19.06 1.68 -4.86
CA ILE A 52 17.72 1.78 -4.26
C ILE A 52 16.95 2.97 -4.85
N THR A 53 17.65 4.08 -5.06
CA THR A 53 17.06 5.30 -5.59
C THR A 53 16.96 5.21 -7.10
N SER A 54 15.72 5.20 -7.61
CA SER A 54 15.49 5.39 -9.03
C SER A 54 15.80 6.83 -9.42
N LYS A 55 16.56 7.02 -10.50
CA LYS A 55 16.79 8.33 -11.11
C LYS A 55 15.50 8.91 -11.71
N GLU A 56 14.63 8.04 -12.20
CA GLU A 56 13.35 8.39 -12.80
C GLU A 56 12.20 8.20 -11.80
N LEU A 57 11.21 9.09 -11.86
CA LEU A 57 10.01 8.96 -11.04
C LEU A 57 9.11 7.85 -11.61
N LEU A 58 9.01 6.75 -10.87
CA LEU A 58 8.15 5.63 -11.23
C LEU A 58 6.74 5.81 -10.64
N GLN A 59 5.72 5.59 -11.46
CA GLN A 59 4.33 5.59 -11.01
C GLN A 59 4.00 4.34 -10.17
N PRO A 60 2.95 4.37 -9.33
CA PRO A 60 2.47 3.19 -8.63
C PRO A 60 2.15 2.05 -9.61
N MET A 61 2.63 0.83 -9.31
CA MET A 61 2.39 -0.37 -10.14
C MET A 61 0.91 -0.66 -10.38
N THR A 62 0.03 -0.14 -9.52
CA THR A 62 -1.42 -0.25 -9.66
C THR A 62 -1.98 0.43 -10.90
N LEU A 63 -1.24 1.40 -11.47
CA LEU A 63 -1.59 2.10 -12.70
C LEU A 63 -0.98 1.45 -13.95
N ILE A 64 -0.08 0.47 -13.76
CA ILE A 64 0.63 -0.19 -14.84
C ILE A 64 -0.12 -1.47 -15.21
N ILE A 65 -0.34 -1.66 -16.50
CA ILE A 65 -0.91 -2.90 -17.03
C ILE A 65 0.16 -4.00 -16.90
N PRO A 66 -0.17 -5.17 -16.33
CA PRO A 66 0.78 -6.27 -16.23
C PRO A 66 1.35 -6.65 -17.59
N THR A 67 2.65 -6.86 -17.65
CA THR A 67 3.35 -7.35 -18.84
C THR A 67 2.96 -8.78 -19.17
N GLU A 68 3.20 -9.22 -20.41
CA GLU A 68 2.94 -10.60 -20.82
C GLU A 68 3.68 -11.64 -19.93
N GLN A 69 4.89 -11.31 -19.47
CA GLN A 69 5.67 -12.18 -18.59
C GLN A 69 5.02 -12.31 -17.21
N GLU A 70 4.54 -11.19 -16.63
CA GLU A 70 3.82 -11.19 -15.35
C GLU A 70 2.47 -11.92 -15.46
N GLN A 71 1.77 -11.77 -16.58
CA GLN A 71 0.52 -12.50 -16.81
C GLN A 71 0.77 -14.01 -16.93
N LYS A 72 1.86 -14.42 -17.58
CA LYS A 72 2.21 -15.84 -17.75
C LYS A 72 2.47 -16.56 -16.43
N VAL A 73 3.03 -15.87 -15.43
CA VAL A 73 3.28 -16.45 -14.09
C VAL A 73 2.09 -16.35 -13.15
N SER A 74 1.03 -15.63 -13.53
CA SER A 74 -0.18 -15.46 -12.71
C SER A 74 -1.26 -16.52 -12.97
N ASN A 75 -1.09 -17.37 -14.00
CA ASN A 75 -1.99 -18.47 -14.37
C ASN A 75 -1.42 -19.82 -13.93
#